data_AF-B6U7X8-F1
#
_entry.id   AF-B6U7X8-F1
#
_cell.length_a   1.000
_cell.length_b   1.000
_cell.length_c   1.000
_cell.angle_alpha   90.00
_cell.angle_beta   90.00
_cell.angle_gamma   90.00
#
_symmetry.space_group_name_H-M   'P 1'
#
loop_
_entity.id
_entity.type
_entity.pdbx_description
1 polymer ?
#
loop_
_entity_poly.entity_id
_entity_poly.type
_entity_poly.pdbx_seq_one_letter_code
_entity_poly.pdbx_strand_id
1 'polypeptide(L)'
;MLPLPTVGVGAIAASPAAPIRFRPLRLVASRASTTPSSPSTSSSAISSASPAGHSRKHLSGRDGSPSKPSKPRVFFLDVNPLCFRGSQRSLGAFARWLALFFAHVSIRDPVVAVLDGDGGNEYRRRLLPSYKAHRARGVGTGADTRVVDVLRQCNVAVVRVDGYEADDVVATLTEQVLQKGYRVAIASPDKDFKQLISDDVQLVVPIPEIGRWSFYTLRHYVAQYKCDPTADLSLRCFMGDEADGVPGIQHLVPGFGRKTAVKLLQKHGSLENLLNTAAIRTVGRGYAQDALTKHADYLRKNYQVLSLKRDVNVRFDDSWLSPRNTCSDANVLADFLLKLSGQGRS
;
A
#
# COMPACT_ATOMS: atom_id res chain seq x y z
N MET A 1 55.87 -13.85 -22.03
CA MET A 1 54.42 -13.73 -21.72
C MET A 1 53.92 -15.11 -21.35
N LEU A 2 53.05 -15.23 -20.34
CA LEU A 2 52.40 -16.48 -19.95
C LEU A 2 50.87 -16.25 -19.94
N PRO A 3 50.05 -17.21 -20.36
CA PRO A 3 48.59 -17.07 -20.40
C PRO A 3 47.97 -17.19 -18.99
N LEU A 4 46.84 -16.52 -18.79
CA LEU A 4 46.02 -16.65 -17.57
C LEU A 4 45.13 -17.90 -17.63
N PRO A 5 44.81 -18.53 -16.48
CA PRO A 5 43.91 -19.68 -16.42
C PRO A 5 42.44 -19.27 -16.58
N THR A 6 41.68 -20.03 -17.37
CA THR A 6 40.23 -19.90 -17.50
C THR A 6 39.51 -20.53 -16.30
N VAL A 7 38.64 -19.76 -15.64
CA VAL A 7 37.73 -20.28 -14.59
C VAL A 7 36.37 -20.57 -15.23
N GLY A 8 35.93 -21.82 -15.16
CA GLY A 8 34.64 -22.25 -15.71
C GLY A 8 33.45 -21.80 -14.85
N VAL A 9 32.42 -21.23 -15.49
CA VAL A 9 31.17 -20.83 -14.82
C VAL A 9 30.22 -22.03 -14.74
N GLY A 10 30.15 -22.65 -13.56
CA GLY A 10 29.18 -23.72 -13.28
C GLY A 10 27.76 -23.16 -13.16
N ALA A 11 26.85 -23.58 -14.04
CA ALA A 11 25.45 -23.17 -14.00
C ALA A 11 24.69 -23.90 -12.87
N ILE A 12 24.30 -23.17 -11.83
CA ILE A 12 23.40 -23.68 -10.77
C ILE A 12 21.97 -23.28 -11.12
N ALA A 13 21.15 -24.26 -11.51
CA ALA A 13 19.74 -24.03 -11.82
C ALA A 13 18.93 -23.77 -10.53
N ALA A 14 18.37 -22.57 -10.40
CA ALA A 14 17.46 -22.24 -9.30
C ALA A 14 16.08 -22.87 -9.53
N SER A 15 15.61 -23.70 -8.61
CA SER A 15 14.23 -24.22 -8.64
C SER A 15 13.22 -23.11 -8.34
N PRO A 16 12.07 -23.05 -9.03
CA PRO A 16 11.04 -22.05 -8.76
C PRO A 16 10.37 -22.31 -7.40
N ALA A 17 10.31 -21.28 -6.55
CA ALA A 17 9.59 -21.35 -5.28
C ALA A 17 8.07 -21.46 -5.51
N ALA A 18 7.40 -22.33 -4.75
CA ALA A 18 5.96 -22.54 -4.89
C ALA A 18 5.16 -21.35 -4.30
N PRO A 19 4.08 -20.89 -4.97
CA PRO A 19 3.30 -19.75 -4.51
C PRO A 19 2.53 -20.06 -3.22
N ILE A 20 2.78 -19.27 -2.17
CA ILE A 20 2.12 -19.40 -0.87
C ILE A 20 0.63 -19.04 -1.01
N ARG A 21 -0.26 -19.99 -0.70
CA ARG A 21 -1.71 -19.78 -0.76
C ARG A 21 -2.23 -19.14 0.52
N PHE A 22 -2.74 -17.90 0.42
CA PHE A 22 -3.52 -17.28 1.48
C PHE A 22 -4.78 -18.11 1.78
N ARG A 23 -5.08 -18.32 3.08
CA ARG A 23 -6.33 -18.97 3.51
C ARG A 23 -7.48 -17.96 3.48
N PRO A 24 -8.62 -18.25 2.81
CA PRO A 24 -9.79 -17.40 2.90
C PRO A 24 -10.41 -17.47 4.31
N LEU A 25 -10.73 -16.31 4.89
CA LEU A 25 -11.39 -16.23 6.19
C LEU A 25 -12.86 -16.64 6.09
N ARG A 26 -13.30 -17.57 6.94
CA ARG A 26 -14.69 -18.03 7.02
C ARG A 26 -15.48 -17.12 7.96
N LEU A 27 -16.21 -16.16 7.39
CA LEU A 27 -17.04 -15.23 8.18
C LEU A 27 -18.19 -15.98 8.87
N VAL A 28 -18.11 -16.14 10.20
CA VAL A 28 -19.18 -16.72 11.01
C VAL A 28 -20.19 -15.63 11.34
N ALA A 29 -21.39 -15.73 10.77
CA ALA A 29 -22.50 -14.84 11.12
C ALA A 29 -23.09 -15.25 12.49
N SER A 30 -23.04 -14.36 13.47
CA SER A 30 -23.76 -14.56 14.74
C SER A 30 -25.27 -14.40 14.49
N ARG A 31 -26.04 -15.43 14.86
CA ARG A 31 -27.50 -15.37 14.87
C ARG A 31 -27.96 -14.57 16.08
N ALA A 32 -28.64 -13.45 15.86
CA ALA A 32 -29.34 -12.75 16.94
C ALA A 32 -30.57 -13.57 17.37
N SER A 33 -30.70 -13.85 18.66
CA SER A 33 -31.86 -14.53 19.24
C SER A 33 -32.94 -13.51 19.64
N THR A 34 -34.08 -13.54 18.96
CA THR A 34 -35.28 -12.77 19.36
C THR A 34 -36.09 -13.53 20.41
N THR A 35 -36.44 -12.86 21.50
CA THR A 35 -37.40 -13.34 22.53
C THR A 35 -38.48 -12.28 22.74
N PRO A 36 -39.78 -12.66 22.76
CA PRO A 36 -40.89 -11.70 22.78
C PRO A 36 -41.21 -11.15 24.18
N SER A 37 -41.89 -10.01 24.20
CA SER A 37 -42.40 -9.32 25.40
C SER A 37 -43.85 -9.67 25.71
N SER A 38 -44.23 -9.72 26.99
CA SER A 38 -45.61 -9.52 27.47
C SER A 38 -45.62 -8.96 28.91
N PRO A 39 -46.70 -8.31 29.39
CA PRO A 39 -46.64 -7.33 30.49
C PRO A 39 -47.41 -7.72 31.77
N SER A 40 -47.19 -6.97 32.85
CA SER A 40 -48.09 -6.93 34.03
C SER A 40 -48.06 -5.59 34.79
N THR A 41 -49.22 -5.11 35.21
CA THR A 41 -49.48 -4.14 36.29
C THR A 41 -49.08 -4.73 37.67
N SER A 42 -48.86 -4.02 38.78
CA SER A 42 -48.70 -2.59 39.15
C SER A 42 -47.98 -2.56 40.54
N SER A 43 -48.00 -1.61 41.50
CA SER A 43 -48.74 -0.34 41.74
C SER A 43 -48.04 0.51 42.83
N SER A 44 -48.42 1.79 42.92
CA SER A 44 -48.45 2.68 44.11
C SER A 44 -47.42 2.58 45.26
N ALA A 45 -46.56 3.59 45.40
CA ALA A 45 -46.20 4.21 46.69
C ALA A 45 -45.58 5.61 46.49
N ILE A 46 -45.79 6.54 47.42
CA ILE A 46 -45.21 7.91 47.42
C ILE A 46 -44.26 8.05 48.62
N SER A 47 -43.07 8.62 48.42
CA SER A 47 -42.28 9.31 49.46
C SER A 47 -41.22 10.20 48.83
N SER A 48 -40.81 11.26 49.55
CA SER A 48 -40.09 12.42 49.01
C SER A 48 -38.66 12.60 49.56
N ALA A 49 -37.69 12.85 48.68
CA ALA A 49 -36.46 13.58 49.01
C ALA A 49 -35.74 14.06 47.73
N SER A 50 -35.09 15.22 47.81
CA SER A 50 -34.23 15.80 46.75
C SER A 50 -32.80 16.03 47.32
N PRO A 51 -31.80 16.57 46.58
CA PRO A 51 -30.79 15.68 46.00
C PRO A 51 -29.33 16.03 46.37
N ALA A 52 -28.46 15.03 46.51
CA ALA A 52 -27.01 15.22 46.62
C ALA A 52 -26.20 13.99 46.17
N GLY A 53 -24.94 14.20 45.78
CA GLY A 53 -23.92 13.15 45.70
C GLY A 53 -23.66 12.51 44.33
N HIS A 54 -22.81 13.15 43.50
CA HIS A 54 -22.09 12.42 42.44
C HIS A 54 -21.04 11.48 43.05
N SER A 55 -21.05 10.20 42.67
CA SER A 55 -19.86 9.34 42.78
C SER A 55 -19.85 8.28 41.68
N ARG A 56 -18.78 8.24 40.88
CA ARG A 56 -18.64 7.31 39.75
C ARG A 56 -18.11 5.96 40.26
N LYS A 57 -18.96 4.92 40.30
CA LYS A 57 -18.50 3.54 40.52
C LYS A 57 -17.71 3.04 39.30
N HIS A 58 -16.39 2.91 39.49
CA HIS A 58 -15.46 2.41 38.49
C HIS A 58 -15.49 0.87 38.44
N LEU A 59 -16.32 0.30 37.56
CA LEU A 59 -16.39 -1.15 37.34
C LEU A 59 -15.39 -1.60 36.26
N SER A 60 -14.15 -1.83 36.70
CA SER A 60 -13.05 -2.33 35.86
C SER A 60 -13.10 -3.85 35.71
N GLY A 61 -13.86 -4.33 34.72
CA GLY A 61 -13.69 -5.67 34.15
C GLY A 61 -12.60 -5.64 33.08
N ARG A 62 -11.48 -6.34 33.29
CA ARG A 62 -10.36 -6.43 32.33
C ARG A 62 -9.75 -7.83 32.38
N ASP A 63 -10.18 -8.70 31.46
CA ASP A 63 -9.69 -10.09 31.40
C ASP A 63 -8.18 -10.15 31.22
N GLY A 64 -7.51 -10.80 32.18
CA GLY A 64 -6.06 -10.85 32.34
C GLY A 64 -5.31 -11.72 31.34
N SER A 65 -5.79 -11.86 30.11
CA SER A 65 -5.02 -12.50 29.04
C SER A 65 -3.77 -11.67 28.73
N PRO A 66 -2.55 -12.24 28.79
CA PRO A 66 -1.34 -11.49 28.49
C PRO A 66 -1.34 -11.12 27.00
N SER A 67 -1.43 -9.82 26.71
CA SER A 67 -1.36 -9.32 25.34
C SER A 67 -0.04 -9.74 24.71
N LYS A 68 -0.09 -10.51 23.61
CA LYS A 68 1.11 -10.90 22.86
C LYS A 68 1.97 -9.66 22.59
N PRO A 69 3.30 -9.72 22.77
CA PRO A 69 4.17 -8.58 22.50
C PRO A 69 3.93 -8.10 21.07
N SER A 70 3.71 -6.80 20.89
CA SER A 70 3.51 -6.26 19.54
C SER A 70 4.77 -6.49 18.73
N LYS A 71 4.62 -7.08 17.54
CA LYS A 71 5.69 -7.15 16.54
C LYS A 71 6.31 -5.74 16.35
N PRO A 72 7.65 -5.62 16.29
CA PRO A 72 8.31 -4.37 15.93
C PRO A 72 7.92 -3.94 14.50
N ARG A 73 8.08 -2.66 14.19
CA ARG A 73 7.67 -2.05 12.92
C ARG A 73 8.88 -1.55 12.13
N VAL A 74 8.83 -1.69 10.81
CA VAL A 74 9.69 -0.97 9.86
C VAL A 74 8.79 -0.06 9.00
N PHE A 75 9.27 1.13 8.68
CA PHE A 75 8.65 2.01 7.69
C PHE A 75 9.37 1.95 6.34
N PHE A 76 8.60 1.81 5.26
CA PHE A 76 9.06 2.16 3.92
C PHE A 76 8.54 3.55 3.57
N LEU A 77 9.41 4.45 3.12
CA LEU A 77 9.06 5.79 2.67
C LEU A 77 9.20 5.86 1.15
N ASP A 78 8.07 5.99 0.45
CA ASP A 78 8.03 6.23 -0.98
C ASP A 78 8.33 7.71 -1.24
N VAL A 79 9.52 7.99 -1.77
CA VAL A 79 10.06 9.35 -1.86
C VAL A 79 9.47 10.11 -3.05
N ASN A 80 9.27 9.43 -4.17
CA ASN A 80 9.06 10.06 -5.47
C ASN A 80 7.81 10.94 -5.54
N PRO A 81 6.61 10.54 -5.09
CA PRO A 81 5.44 11.42 -5.10
C PRO A 81 5.49 12.53 -4.04
N LEU A 82 6.27 12.36 -2.96
CA LEU A 82 6.45 13.40 -1.93
C LEU A 82 7.28 14.59 -2.42
N CYS A 83 8.04 14.41 -3.51
CA CYS A 83 8.77 15.47 -4.20
C CYS A 83 7.89 16.41 -5.05
N PHE A 84 6.56 16.29 -5.00
CA PHE A 84 5.63 17.09 -5.81
C PHE A 84 4.53 17.80 -4.99
N ARG A 85 3.98 18.87 -5.55
CA ARG A 85 2.75 19.55 -5.11
C ARG A 85 1.83 19.69 -6.32
N GLY A 86 0.84 18.80 -6.43
CA GLY A 86 0.13 18.61 -7.70
C GLY A 86 1.11 18.11 -8.77
N SER A 87 1.11 18.74 -9.95
CA SER A 87 2.05 18.42 -11.04
C SER A 87 3.45 19.05 -10.91
N GLN A 88 3.66 19.98 -9.98
CA GLN A 88 4.94 20.72 -9.86
C GLN A 88 5.89 20.06 -8.85
N ARG A 89 7.15 19.82 -9.26
CA ARG A 89 8.22 19.33 -8.37
C ARG A 89 8.54 20.40 -7.31
N SER A 90 8.61 20.02 -6.05
CA SER A 90 8.84 20.93 -4.92
C SER A 90 9.59 20.23 -3.79
N LEU A 91 10.91 20.43 -3.70
CA LEU A 91 11.72 19.86 -2.62
C LEU A 91 11.37 20.45 -1.24
N GLY A 92 10.82 21.67 -1.20
CA GLY A 92 10.24 22.25 0.00
C GLY A 92 8.93 21.59 0.45
N ALA A 93 8.19 20.91 -0.45
CA ALA A 93 7.06 20.05 -0.07
C ALA A 93 7.55 18.73 0.53
N PHE A 94 8.53 18.09 -0.11
CA PHE A 94 9.21 16.89 0.41
C PHE A 94 9.76 17.10 1.82
N ALA A 95 10.53 18.18 2.05
CA ALA A 95 11.11 18.49 3.35
C ALA A 95 10.06 18.66 4.46
N ARG A 96 8.91 19.30 4.16
CA ARG A 96 7.80 19.42 5.11
C ARG A 96 7.15 18.07 5.41
N TRP A 97 6.89 17.25 4.38
CA TRP A 97 6.34 15.91 4.58
C TRP A 97 7.26 15.01 5.40
N LEU A 98 8.58 15.09 5.16
CA LEU A 98 9.59 14.35 5.91
C LEU A 98 9.69 14.82 7.38
N ALA A 99 9.66 16.13 7.63
CA ALA A 99 9.61 16.68 8.99
C ALA A 99 8.38 16.20 9.76
N LEU A 100 7.19 16.29 9.14
CA LEU A 100 5.93 15.79 9.71
C LEU A 100 5.93 14.27 9.93
N PHE A 101 6.64 13.52 9.07
CA PHE A 101 6.77 12.07 9.18
C PHE A 101 7.61 11.69 10.40
N PHE A 102 8.79 12.29 10.60
CA PHE A 102 9.63 12.02 11.77
C PHE A 102 9.02 12.54 13.07
N ALA A 103 8.39 13.72 13.05
CA ALA A 103 7.80 14.31 14.26
C ALA A 103 6.55 13.58 14.77
N HIS A 104 5.77 12.92 13.91
CA HIS A 104 4.44 12.41 14.25
C HIS A 104 4.14 10.96 13.83
N VAL A 105 5.03 10.30 13.08
CA VAL A 105 4.81 8.94 12.55
C VAL A 105 5.94 7.98 12.92
N SER A 106 7.18 8.31 12.58
CA SER A 106 8.36 7.47 12.82
C SER A 106 9.39 8.20 13.70
N ILE A 107 9.09 8.21 15.00
CA ILE A 107 9.87 8.94 16.03
C ILE A 107 11.20 8.24 16.33
N ARG A 108 11.23 6.90 16.30
CA ARG A 108 12.43 6.04 16.50
C ARG A 108 12.42 4.74 15.70
N ASP A 109 11.25 4.31 15.19
CA ASP A 109 11.14 3.12 14.35
C ASP A 109 12.06 3.25 13.11
N PRO A 110 12.64 2.14 12.61
CA PRO A 110 13.51 2.17 11.44
C PRO A 110 12.78 2.60 10.17
N VAL A 111 13.46 3.36 9.32
CA VAL A 111 12.94 3.90 8.07
C VAL A 111 13.87 3.55 6.91
N VAL A 112 13.29 2.98 5.85
CA VAL A 112 13.96 2.76 4.56
C VAL A 112 13.25 3.60 3.50
N ALA A 113 13.95 4.57 2.93
CA ALA A 113 13.47 5.38 1.82
C ALA A 113 13.74 4.67 0.49
N VAL A 114 12.75 4.67 -0.41
CA VAL A 114 12.82 4.00 -1.71
C VAL A 114 12.48 4.98 -2.82
N LEU A 115 13.25 4.91 -3.92
CA LEU A 115 13.11 5.78 -5.10
C LEU A 115 13.01 4.95 -6.38
N ASP A 116 12.36 5.50 -7.42
CA ASP A 116 12.32 4.88 -8.74
C ASP A 116 13.73 4.70 -9.31
N GLY A 117 14.00 3.51 -9.84
CA GLY A 117 15.18 3.22 -10.64
C GLY A 117 15.11 3.87 -12.03
N ASP A 118 16.26 4.08 -12.65
CA ASP A 118 16.30 4.53 -14.05
C ASP A 118 15.65 3.47 -14.93
N GLY A 119 14.77 3.91 -15.85
CA GLY A 119 13.99 3.01 -16.70
C GLY A 119 12.86 2.24 -15.99
N GLY A 120 12.54 2.51 -14.71
CA GLY A 120 11.61 1.69 -13.92
C GLY A 120 10.28 1.33 -14.61
N ASN A 121 9.60 2.32 -15.18
CA ASN A 121 8.31 2.14 -15.86
C ASN A 121 8.41 1.51 -17.27
N GLU A 122 9.60 1.16 -17.78
CA GLU A 122 9.77 0.62 -19.12
C GLU A 122 9.10 -0.74 -19.32
N TYR A 123 9.14 -1.62 -18.31
CA TYR A 123 8.46 -2.91 -18.38
C TYR A 123 6.96 -2.72 -18.64
N ARG A 124 6.33 -1.82 -17.87
CA ARG A 124 4.91 -1.49 -18.02
C ARG A 124 4.62 -0.74 -19.32
N ARG A 125 5.52 0.14 -19.79
CA ARG A 125 5.41 0.81 -21.11
C ARG A 125 5.59 -0.13 -22.30
N ARG A 126 6.41 -1.19 -22.20
CA ARG A 126 6.53 -2.25 -23.22
C ARG A 126 5.24 -3.08 -23.34
N LEU A 127 4.55 -3.33 -22.22
CA LEU A 127 3.22 -3.93 -22.24
C LEU A 127 2.18 -2.94 -22.79
N LEU A 128 2.10 -1.74 -22.22
CA LEU A 128 1.08 -0.73 -22.52
C LEU A 128 1.75 0.65 -22.73
N PRO A 129 1.93 1.10 -23.99
CA PRO A 129 2.61 2.36 -24.29
C PRO A 129 2.01 3.63 -23.69
N SER A 130 0.73 3.62 -23.29
CA SER A 130 0.08 4.74 -22.58
C SER A 130 0.46 4.83 -21.09
N TYR A 131 1.11 3.82 -20.52
CA TYR A 131 1.40 3.74 -19.09
C TYR A 131 2.27 4.92 -18.61
N LYS A 132 1.71 5.71 -17.69
CA LYS A 132 2.25 6.97 -17.15
C LYS A 132 2.70 7.97 -18.24
N ALA A 133 2.27 7.83 -19.49
CA ALA A 133 2.81 8.56 -20.64
C ALA A 133 2.47 10.06 -20.66
N HIS A 134 1.39 10.47 -19.97
CA HIS A 134 1.04 11.87 -19.75
C HIS A 134 1.89 12.55 -18.67
N ARG A 135 2.57 11.79 -17.80
CA ARG A 135 3.49 12.34 -16.80
C ARG A 135 4.71 12.82 -17.57
N ALA A 136 4.89 14.14 -17.65
CA ALA A 136 5.90 14.75 -18.48
C ALA A 136 7.29 14.15 -18.21
N ARG A 137 8.10 13.99 -19.26
CA ARG A 137 9.52 13.61 -19.16
C ARG A 137 10.34 14.79 -18.60
N GLY A 138 10.06 15.16 -17.35
CA GLY A 138 10.68 16.28 -16.68
C GLY A 138 12.18 16.05 -16.50
N VAL A 139 12.97 17.08 -16.75
CA VAL A 139 14.41 17.07 -16.48
C VAL A 139 14.62 16.70 -15.00
N GLY A 140 15.37 15.63 -14.74
CA GLY A 140 15.48 15.01 -13.41
C GLY A 140 14.51 13.86 -13.17
N THR A 141 14.38 12.93 -14.13
CA THR A 141 13.72 11.61 -13.94
C THR A 141 14.45 10.70 -12.96
N GLY A 142 15.73 10.95 -12.72
CA GLY A 142 16.51 10.28 -11.67
C GLY A 142 16.27 10.87 -10.28
N ALA A 143 16.76 10.16 -9.26
CA ALA A 143 16.79 10.64 -7.89
C ALA A 143 17.46 12.03 -7.79
N ASP A 144 16.82 12.99 -7.11
CA ASP A 144 17.47 14.27 -6.80
C ASP A 144 18.60 14.00 -5.80
N THR A 145 19.86 14.30 -6.13
CA THR A 145 21.00 14.06 -5.22
C THR A 145 20.76 14.72 -3.87
N ARG A 146 20.25 15.96 -3.87
CA ARG A 146 19.85 16.72 -2.68
C ARG A 146 18.86 15.97 -1.79
N VAL A 147 17.94 15.20 -2.38
CA VAL A 147 16.95 14.37 -1.65
C VAL A 147 17.61 13.12 -1.04
N VAL A 148 18.51 12.47 -1.78
CA VAL A 148 19.29 11.32 -1.27
C VAL A 148 20.21 11.77 -0.12
N ASP A 149 20.85 12.94 -0.26
CA ASP A 149 21.80 13.48 0.70
C ASP A 149 21.12 13.89 2.01
N VAL A 150 19.95 14.57 1.95
CA VAL A 150 19.21 14.93 3.18
C VAL A 150 18.62 13.70 3.88
N LEU A 151 18.18 12.68 3.14
CA LEU A 151 17.76 11.40 3.73
C LEU A 151 18.91 10.70 4.47
N ARG A 152 20.11 10.67 3.87
CA ARG A 152 21.31 10.10 4.49
C ARG A 152 21.76 10.89 5.73
N GLN A 153 21.68 12.23 5.70
CA GLN A 153 21.97 13.10 6.86
C GLN A 153 20.97 12.93 8.01
N CYS A 154 19.74 12.51 7.71
CA CYS A 154 18.74 12.04 8.68
C CYS A 154 18.88 10.54 9.02
N ASN A 155 20.02 9.91 8.73
CA ASN A 155 20.30 8.48 9.01
C ASN A 155 19.26 7.50 8.42
N VAL A 156 18.63 7.83 7.29
CA VAL A 156 17.69 6.96 6.58
C VAL A 156 18.44 6.09 5.56
N ALA A 157 18.15 4.78 5.55
CA ALA A 157 18.65 3.89 4.50
C ALA A 157 17.95 4.21 3.17
N VAL A 158 18.71 4.36 2.08
CA VAL A 158 18.17 4.78 0.77
C VAL A 158 18.38 3.67 -0.27
N VAL A 159 17.28 3.16 -0.82
CA VAL A 159 17.27 2.06 -1.79
C VAL A 159 16.75 2.53 -3.15
N ARG A 160 17.40 2.08 -4.22
CA ARG A 160 17.02 2.28 -5.61
C ARG A 160 17.43 1.04 -6.41
N VAL A 161 16.62 0.60 -7.37
CA VAL A 161 16.93 -0.55 -8.22
C VAL A 161 16.52 -0.22 -9.67
N ASP A 162 17.50 -0.03 -10.54
CA ASP A 162 17.26 0.35 -11.93
C ASP A 162 16.49 -0.74 -12.70
N GLY A 163 15.61 -0.32 -13.62
CA GLY A 163 14.63 -1.19 -14.28
C GLY A 163 13.36 -1.49 -13.47
N TYR A 164 13.22 -0.94 -12.25
CA TYR A 164 12.03 -1.07 -11.40
C TYR A 164 11.54 0.29 -10.86
N GLU A 165 10.24 0.39 -10.60
CA GLU A 165 9.60 1.51 -9.90
C GLU A 165 9.69 1.29 -8.37
N ALA A 166 9.56 2.35 -7.58
CA ALA A 166 9.72 2.29 -6.12
C ALA A 166 8.71 1.34 -5.45
N ASP A 167 7.54 1.18 -6.07
CA ASP A 167 6.44 0.34 -5.61
C ASP A 167 6.75 -1.17 -5.68
N ASP A 168 7.37 -1.63 -6.77
CA ASP A 168 7.89 -3.00 -6.96
C ASP A 168 8.99 -3.33 -5.93
N VAL A 169 9.87 -2.37 -5.65
CA VAL A 169 10.96 -2.51 -4.67
C VAL A 169 10.39 -2.59 -3.25
N VAL A 170 9.48 -1.70 -2.87
CA VAL A 170 8.79 -1.72 -1.57
C VAL A 170 7.96 -2.99 -1.39
N ALA A 171 7.26 -3.46 -2.43
CA ALA A 171 6.49 -4.69 -2.37
C ALA A 171 7.37 -5.93 -2.13
N THR A 172 8.51 -6.01 -2.81
CA THR A 172 9.52 -7.07 -2.63
C THR A 172 10.13 -7.03 -1.22
N LEU A 173 10.55 -5.86 -0.75
CA LEU A 173 11.15 -5.70 0.59
C LEU A 173 10.11 -5.92 1.71
N THR A 174 8.83 -5.61 1.48
CA THR A 174 7.73 -5.87 2.42
C THR A 174 7.62 -7.36 2.75
N GLU A 175 7.68 -8.25 1.76
CA GLU A 175 7.64 -9.70 2.04
C GLU A 175 8.85 -10.17 2.86
N GLN A 176 10.05 -9.67 2.56
CA GLN A 176 11.27 -10.02 3.30
C GLN A 176 11.22 -9.55 4.76
N VAL A 177 10.67 -8.37 5.04
CA VAL A 177 10.49 -7.84 6.41
C VAL A 177 9.41 -8.62 7.18
N LEU A 178 8.31 -9.01 6.52
CA LEU A 178 7.27 -9.85 7.13
C LEU A 178 7.80 -11.25 7.50
N GLN A 179 8.64 -11.85 6.64
CA GLN A 179 9.31 -13.13 6.91
C GLN A 179 10.25 -13.07 8.11
N LYS A 180 10.90 -11.92 8.34
CA LYS A 180 11.71 -11.62 9.54
C LYS A 180 10.87 -11.38 10.81
N GLY A 181 9.53 -11.45 10.72
CA GLY A 181 8.62 -11.37 11.87
C GLY A 181 8.15 -9.95 12.24
N TYR A 182 8.57 -8.93 11.50
CA TYR A 182 8.22 -7.53 11.72
C TYR A 182 6.82 -7.19 11.16
N ARG A 183 6.39 -5.96 11.41
CA ARG A 183 5.25 -5.28 10.75
C ARG A 183 5.76 -4.19 9.83
N VAL A 184 5.00 -3.91 8.77
CA VAL A 184 5.36 -2.91 7.76
C VAL A 184 4.36 -1.75 7.75
N ALA A 185 4.87 -0.54 7.64
CA ALA A 185 4.06 0.67 7.42
C ALA A 185 4.61 1.44 6.20
N ILE A 186 3.84 1.51 5.12
CA ILE A 186 4.27 2.13 3.86
C ILE A 186 3.77 3.58 3.82
N ALA A 187 4.67 4.54 3.95
CA ALA A 187 4.39 5.95 3.88
C ALA A 187 4.40 6.43 2.42
N SER A 188 3.20 6.56 1.83
CA SER A 188 2.99 6.98 0.45
C SER A 188 1.56 7.55 0.25
N PRO A 189 1.36 8.54 -0.64
CA PRO A 189 0.03 8.86 -1.18
C PRO A 189 -0.48 7.83 -2.19
N ASP A 190 0.36 6.94 -2.72
CA ASP A 190 -0.03 6.03 -3.78
C ASP A 190 -1.00 4.95 -3.28
N LYS A 191 -2.01 4.71 -4.11
CA LYS A 191 -3.05 3.72 -3.94
C LYS A 191 -2.59 2.30 -4.30
N ASP A 192 -1.55 2.13 -5.10
CA ASP A 192 -1.11 0.80 -5.54
C ASP A 192 -0.63 -0.07 -4.37
N PHE A 193 -0.08 0.54 -3.32
CA PHE A 193 0.24 -0.16 -2.07
C PHE A 193 -0.97 -0.77 -1.34
N LYS A 194 -2.22 -0.46 -1.73
CA LYS A 194 -3.41 -1.19 -1.26
C LYS A 194 -3.34 -2.69 -1.58
N GLN A 195 -2.58 -3.07 -2.62
CA GLN A 195 -2.27 -4.47 -2.98
C GLN A 195 -1.47 -5.24 -1.91
N LEU A 196 -0.98 -4.57 -0.86
CA LEU A 196 -0.16 -5.15 0.19
C LEU A 196 -0.83 -5.12 1.58
N ILE A 197 -1.97 -4.44 1.73
CA ILE A 197 -2.64 -4.24 3.03
C ILE A 197 -3.06 -5.58 3.65
N SER A 198 -2.72 -5.77 4.93
CA SER A 198 -3.06 -6.97 5.73
C SER A 198 -3.11 -6.63 7.23
N ASP A 199 -3.15 -7.63 8.11
CA ASP A 199 -3.08 -7.43 9.57
C ASP A 199 -1.68 -6.99 10.06
N ASP A 200 -0.63 -7.22 9.25
CA ASP A 200 0.76 -6.86 9.56
C ASP A 200 1.34 -5.80 8.60
N VAL A 201 0.57 -5.36 7.59
CA VAL A 201 0.94 -4.28 6.65
C VAL A 201 -0.15 -3.21 6.60
N GLN A 202 0.24 -1.97 6.86
CA GLN A 202 -0.62 -0.79 6.78
C GLN A 202 0.03 0.29 5.91
N LEU A 203 -0.76 1.25 5.43
CA LEU A 203 -0.25 2.45 4.77
C LEU A 203 -0.25 3.63 5.74
N VAL A 204 0.59 4.62 5.45
CA VAL A 204 0.50 5.96 6.04
C VAL A 204 0.35 6.94 4.90
N VAL A 205 -0.80 7.57 4.82
CA VAL A 205 -1.19 8.43 3.69
C VAL A 205 -1.09 9.90 4.13
N PRO A 206 -0.43 10.79 3.37
CA PRO A 206 -0.43 12.21 3.65
C PRO A 206 -1.80 12.81 3.31
N ILE A 207 -2.28 13.75 4.15
CA ILE A 207 -3.53 14.50 3.97
C ILE A 207 -3.15 15.98 3.82
N PRO A 208 -2.97 16.49 2.58
CA PRO A 208 -2.45 17.83 2.31
C PRO A 208 -3.29 18.97 2.91
N GLU A 209 -4.60 18.78 3.00
CA GLU A 209 -5.58 19.80 3.40
C GLU A 209 -5.40 20.26 4.86
N ILE A 210 -4.80 19.39 5.67
CA ILE A 210 -4.59 19.58 7.12
C ILE A 210 -3.16 19.22 7.54
N GLY A 211 -2.22 19.16 6.59
CA GLY A 211 -0.77 19.05 6.85
C GLY A 211 -0.35 17.89 7.75
N ARG A 212 -0.98 16.72 7.66
CA ARG A 212 -0.65 15.56 8.52
C ARG A 212 -0.62 14.24 7.75
N TRP A 213 0.04 13.26 8.36
CA TRP A 213 -0.03 11.85 7.96
C TRP A 213 -1.20 11.13 8.66
N SER A 214 -1.70 10.05 8.06
CA SER A 214 -2.82 9.25 8.59
C SER A 214 -2.65 7.76 8.31
N PHE A 215 -2.86 6.92 9.32
CA PHE A 215 -2.75 5.46 9.19
C PHE A 215 -3.98 4.85 8.48
N TYR A 216 -3.73 4.10 7.40
CA TYR A 216 -4.74 3.41 6.62
C TYR A 216 -4.54 1.90 6.71
N THR A 217 -5.51 1.21 7.31
CA THR A 217 -5.41 -0.20 7.73
C THR A 217 -6.37 -1.09 6.95
N LEU A 218 -6.25 -2.42 7.08
CA LEU A 218 -7.23 -3.38 6.55
C LEU A 218 -8.66 -3.05 7.00
N ARG A 219 -8.85 -2.61 8.25
CA ARG A 219 -10.15 -2.15 8.76
C ARG A 219 -10.67 -0.93 8.00
N HIS A 220 -9.81 0.03 7.66
CA HIS A 220 -10.19 1.20 6.88
C HIS A 220 -10.55 0.82 5.43
N TYR A 221 -9.78 -0.08 4.81
CA TYR A 221 -10.09 -0.63 3.48
C TYR A 221 -11.44 -1.35 3.45
N VAL A 222 -11.66 -2.34 4.32
CA VAL A 222 -12.90 -3.13 4.36
C VAL A 222 -14.10 -2.25 4.70
N ALA A 223 -13.95 -1.26 5.59
CA ALA A 223 -15.00 -0.30 5.90
C ALA A 223 -15.41 0.57 4.69
N GLN A 224 -14.44 0.99 3.86
CA GLN A 224 -14.65 1.84 2.69
C GLN A 224 -15.17 1.06 1.46
N TYR A 225 -14.51 -0.04 1.11
CA TYR A 225 -14.73 -0.74 -0.16
C TYR A 225 -15.68 -1.96 -0.07
N LYS A 226 -15.94 -2.48 1.13
CA LYS A 226 -16.77 -3.69 1.39
C LYS A 226 -16.29 -4.95 0.66
N CYS A 227 -15.00 -5.03 0.37
CA CYS A 227 -14.33 -6.20 -0.20
C CYS A 227 -12.95 -6.38 0.45
N ASP A 228 -12.29 -7.50 0.13
CA ASP A 228 -10.91 -7.78 0.50
C ASP A 228 -9.93 -7.02 -0.42
N PRO A 229 -8.75 -6.55 0.07
CA PRO A 229 -7.75 -5.87 -0.77
C PRO A 229 -7.25 -6.70 -1.96
N THR A 230 -7.23 -8.04 -1.86
CA THR A 230 -6.85 -8.91 -2.99
C THR A 230 -7.79 -8.79 -4.20
N ALA A 231 -9.02 -8.32 -3.99
CA ALA A 231 -9.98 -8.02 -5.04
C ALA A 231 -9.78 -6.63 -5.67
N ASP A 232 -8.98 -5.73 -5.08
CA ASP A 232 -8.76 -4.35 -5.58
C ASP A 232 -8.14 -4.34 -6.97
N LEU A 233 -6.99 -5.03 -7.12
CA LEU A 233 -6.30 -5.20 -8.40
C LEU A 233 -7.23 -5.83 -9.44
N SER A 234 -7.94 -6.91 -9.05
CA SER A 234 -8.90 -7.58 -9.93
C SER A 234 -10.03 -6.64 -10.39
N LEU A 235 -10.48 -5.71 -9.54
CA LEU A 235 -11.48 -4.70 -9.89
C LEU A 235 -10.89 -3.60 -10.79
N ARG A 236 -9.68 -3.11 -10.50
CA ARG A 236 -9.00 -2.10 -11.33
C ARG A 236 -8.65 -2.63 -12.73
N CYS A 237 -8.43 -3.94 -12.90
CA CYS A 237 -8.29 -4.54 -14.23
C CYS A 237 -9.52 -4.28 -15.13
N PHE A 238 -10.74 -4.28 -14.55
CA PHE A 238 -11.97 -3.92 -15.26
C PHE A 238 -12.16 -2.42 -15.38
N MET A 239 -11.87 -1.65 -14.33
CA MET A 239 -12.17 -0.20 -14.28
C MET A 239 -11.11 0.68 -14.95
N GLY A 240 -9.92 0.14 -15.21
CA GLY A 240 -8.75 0.90 -15.59
C GLY A 240 -8.14 1.68 -14.42
N ASP A 241 -7.12 2.44 -14.74
CA ASP A 241 -6.50 3.42 -13.87
C ASP A 241 -6.07 4.68 -14.66
N GLU A 242 -6.88 5.72 -14.57
CA GLU A 242 -6.68 7.00 -15.28
C GLU A 242 -5.38 7.70 -14.89
N ALA A 243 -5.00 7.64 -13.61
CA ALA A 243 -3.79 8.27 -13.08
C ALA A 243 -2.51 7.68 -13.69
N ASP A 244 -2.58 6.46 -14.20
CA ASP A 244 -1.48 5.74 -14.85
C ASP A 244 -1.71 5.54 -16.35
N GLY A 245 -2.78 6.09 -16.92
CA GLY A 245 -3.10 5.93 -18.35
C GLY A 245 -3.48 4.50 -18.75
N VAL A 246 -4.01 3.70 -17.82
CA VAL A 246 -4.48 2.33 -18.06
C VAL A 246 -5.99 2.36 -18.36
N PRO A 247 -6.44 2.04 -19.58
CA PRO A 247 -7.87 2.06 -19.89
C PRO A 247 -8.65 0.93 -19.19
N GLY A 248 -9.89 1.20 -18.83
CA GLY A 248 -10.86 0.20 -18.36
C GLY A 248 -11.64 -0.44 -19.50
N ILE A 249 -12.25 -1.61 -19.27
CA ILE A 249 -13.00 -2.36 -20.31
C ILE A 249 -14.23 -1.61 -20.84
N GLN A 250 -14.64 -0.50 -20.21
CA GLN A 250 -15.88 0.23 -20.54
C GLN A 250 -15.86 0.83 -21.95
N HIS A 251 -14.69 1.10 -22.53
CA HIS A 251 -14.58 1.56 -23.92
C HIS A 251 -14.83 0.44 -24.96
N LEU A 252 -14.67 -0.83 -24.56
CA LEU A 252 -15.00 -2.01 -25.36
C LEU A 252 -16.42 -2.51 -25.08
N VAL A 253 -16.84 -2.47 -23.80
CA VAL A 253 -18.15 -2.94 -23.33
C VAL A 253 -18.74 -1.93 -22.34
N PRO A 254 -19.46 -0.88 -22.81
CA PRO A 254 -20.01 0.18 -21.97
C PRO A 254 -20.92 -0.31 -20.83
N GLY A 255 -21.61 -1.45 -21.01
CA GLY A 255 -22.43 -2.08 -19.97
C GLY A 255 -21.65 -2.75 -18.83
N PHE A 256 -20.32 -2.92 -18.94
CA PHE A 256 -19.49 -3.59 -17.95
C PHE A 256 -18.92 -2.59 -16.92
N GLY A 257 -19.80 -1.95 -16.16
CA GLY A 257 -19.43 -1.01 -15.09
C GLY A 257 -19.08 -1.69 -13.75
N ARG A 258 -18.60 -0.89 -12.79
CA ARG A 258 -18.15 -1.31 -11.45
C ARG A 258 -19.11 -2.27 -10.73
N LYS A 259 -20.43 -2.05 -10.84
CA LYS A 259 -21.46 -2.91 -10.21
C LYS A 259 -21.41 -4.35 -10.74
N THR A 260 -21.14 -4.54 -12.03
CA THR A 260 -21.03 -5.87 -12.66
C THR A 260 -19.73 -6.54 -12.25
N ALA A 261 -18.60 -5.82 -12.32
CA ALA A 261 -17.30 -6.32 -11.89
C ALA A 261 -17.30 -6.77 -10.41
N VAL A 262 -17.80 -5.95 -9.49
CA VAL A 262 -17.90 -6.29 -8.06
C VAL A 262 -18.77 -7.52 -7.83
N LYS A 263 -19.96 -7.62 -8.47
CA LYS A 263 -20.86 -8.78 -8.30
C LYS A 263 -20.22 -10.09 -8.79
N LEU A 264 -19.40 -10.03 -9.83
CA LEU A 264 -18.69 -11.21 -10.36
C LEU A 264 -17.49 -11.57 -9.46
N LEU A 265 -16.67 -10.60 -9.06
CA LEU A 265 -15.54 -10.83 -8.16
C LEU A 265 -15.98 -11.33 -6.76
N GLN A 266 -17.09 -10.84 -6.22
CA GLN A 266 -17.68 -11.38 -4.99
C GLN A 266 -18.09 -12.86 -5.08
N LYS A 267 -18.36 -13.38 -6.29
CA LYS A 267 -18.71 -14.79 -6.52
C LYS A 267 -17.52 -15.66 -6.94
N HIS A 268 -16.50 -15.09 -7.57
CA HIS A 268 -15.37 -15.82 -8.16
C HIS A 268 -14.00 -15.51 -7.51
N GLY A 269 -13.93 -14.58 -6.56
CA GLY A 269 -12.71 -14.22 -5.82
C GLY A 269 -11.76 -13.31 -6.62
N SER A 270 -11.06 -13.88 -7.61
CA SER A 270 -10.04 -13.19 -8.41
C SER A 270 -10.42 -13.06 -9.88
N LEU A 271 -9.76 -12.14 -10.58
CA LEU A 271 -9.89 -11.99 -12.04
C LEU A 271 -9.60 -13.32 -12.77
N GLU A 272 -8.47 -13.97 -12.49
CA GLU A 272 -8.06 -15.17 -13.24
C GLU A 272 -9.01 -16.35 -13.00
N ASN A 273 -9.55 -16.52 -11.78
CA ASN A 273 -10.58 -17.53 -11.54
C ASN A 273 -11.92 -17.18 -12.22
N LEU A 274 -12.27 -15.89 -12.31
CA LEU A 274 -13.44 -15.43 -13.06
C LEU A 274 -13.30 -15.71 -14.57
N LEU A 275 -12.15 -15.38 -15.17
CA LEU A 275 -11.84 -15.64 -16.58
C LEU A 275 -11.85 -17.14 -16.89
N ASN A 276 -11.16 -17.95 -16.09
CA ASN A 276 -11.13 -19.40 -16.30
C ASN A 276 -12.48 -20.06 -16.01
N THR A 277 -13.32 -19.50 -15.13
CA THR A 277 -14.71 -19.96 -15.02
C THR A 277 -15.53 -19.60 -16.25
N ALA A 278 -15.37 -18.38 -16.79
CA ALA A 278 -16.09 -17.93 -17.98
C ALA A 278 -15.74 -18.78 -19.22
N ALA A 279 -14.47 -19.20 -19.35
CA ALA A 279 -14.01 -20.06 -20.45
C ALA A 279 -14.66 -21.45 -20.46
N ILE A 280 -15.09 -21.98 -19.31
CA ILE A 280 -15.69 -23.32 -19.19
C ILE A 280 -17.21 -23.32 -19.03
N ARG A 281 -17.84 -22.22 -18.59
CA ARG A 281 -19.30 -22.10 -18.41
C ARG A 281 -19.77 -20.66 -18.27
N THR A 282 -21.05 -20.44 -18.56
CA THR A 282 -21.70 -19.12 -18.45
C THR A 282 -21.58 -18.50 -17.05
N VAL A 283 -21.14 -17.25 -17.00
CA VAL A 283 -21.13 -16.39 -15.79
C VAL A 283 -21.82 -15.05 -16.07
N GLY A 284 -22.61 -14.57 -15.10
CA GLY A 284 -23.31 -13.28 -15.22
C GLY A 284 -24.51 -13.31 -16.19
N ARG A 285 -24.64 -12.27 -17.00
CA ARG A 285 -25.59 -12.15 -18.13
C ARG A 285 -24.81 -12.30 -19.44
N GLY A 286 -25.48 -12.59 -20.56
CA GLY A 286 -24.85 -12.77 -21.88
C GLY A 286 -23.77 -11.72 -22.21
N TYR A 287 -24.09 -10.43 -22.14
CA TYR A 287 -23.11 -9.35 -22.41
C TYR A 287 -21.84 -9.40 -21.51
N ALA A 288 -21.95 -9.93 -20.29
CA ALA A 288 -20.84 -10.05 -19.35
C ALA A 288 -20.03 -11.33 -19.59
N GLN A 289 -20.68 -12.42 -20.00
CA GLN A 289 -20.02 -13.63 -20.50
C GLN A 289 -19.20 -13.29 -21.76
N ASP A 290 -19.82 -12.60 -22.72
CA ASP A 290 -19.18 -12.10 -23.93
C ASP A 290 -17.94 -11.24 -23.61
N ALA A 291 -18.08 -10.26 -22.71
CA ALA A 291 -16.97 -9.39 -22.31
C ALA A 291 -15.79 -10.16 -21.72
N LEU A 292 -16.06 -11.12 -20.82
CA LEU A 292 -15.02 -11.94 -20.19
C LEU A 292 -14.35 -12.91 -21.17
N THR A 293 -15.10 -13.41 -22.16
CA THR A 293 -14.58 -14.36 -23.15
C THR A 293 -13.79 -13.64 -24.25
N LYS A 294 -14.34 -12.55 -24.82
CA LYS A 294 -13.77 -11.81 -25.96
C LYS A 294 -12.61 -10.87 -25.57
N HIS A 295 -12.48 -10.52 -24.29
CA HIS A 295 -11.47 -9.59 -23.79
C HIS A 295 -10.67 -10.14 -22.59
N ALA A 296 -10.57 -11.46 -22.45
CA ALA A 296 -9.80 -12.11 -21.39
C ALA A 296 -8.34 -11.60 -21.33
N ASP A 297 -7.67 -11.54 -22.48
CA ASP A 297 -6.25 -11.20 -22.53
C ASP A 297 -6.00 -9.69 -22.39
N TYR A 298 -6.99 -8.85 -22.74
CA TYR A 298 -6.99 -7.43 -22.39
C TYR A 298 -7.02 -7.25 -20.86
N LEU A 299 -7.85 -8.02 -20.16
CA LEU A 299 -7.95 -7.97 -18.70
C LEU A 299 -6.69 -8.54 -18.02
N ARG A 300 -6.10 -9.62 -18.56
CA ARG A 300 -4.80 -10.15 -18.10
C ARG A 300 -3.64 -9.16 -18.33
N LYS A 301 -3.64 -8.46 -19.46
CA LYS A 301 -2.69 -7.38 -19.75
C LYS A 301 -2.82 -6.23 -18.75
N ASN A 302 -4.05 -5.79 -18.45
CA ASN A 302 -4.28 -4.82 -17.38
C ASN A 302 -3.78 -5.32 -16.02
N TYR A 303 -3.95 -6.61 -15.70
CA TYR A 303 -3.42 -7.22 -14.48
C TYR A 303 -1.88 -7.14 -14.43
N GLN A 304 -1.17 -7.50 -15.50
CA GLN A 304 0.30 -7.44 -15.58
C GLN A 304 0.86 -6.00 -15.46
N VAL A 305 0.12 -5.01 -15.96
CA VAL A 305 0.51 -3.59 -15.86
C VAL A 305 0.27 -3.04 -14.45
N LEU A 306 -0.88 -3.37 -13.84
CA LEU A 306 -1.28 -2.85 -12.54
C LEU A 306 -0.72 -3.65 -11.35
N SER A 307 -0.23 -4.87 -11.54
CA SER A 307 0.33 -5.67 -10.46
C SER A 307 1.69 -5.12 -10.00
N LEU A 308 1.87 -5.03 -8.67
CA LEU A 308 3.21 -4.88 -8.09
C LEU A 308 3.99 -6.19 -8.21
N LYS A 309 5.24 -6.11 -8.66
CA LYS A 309 6.23 -7.19 -8.61
C LYS A 309 6.67 -7.42 -7.15
N ARG A 310 7.09 -8.65 -6.84
CA ARG A 310 7.53 -9.06 -5.49
C ARG A 310 8.83 -9.88 -5.51
N ASP A 311 9.45 -9.90 -6.68
CA ASP A 311 10.57 -10.72 -7.12
C ASP A 311 11.74 -9.87 -7.65
N VAL A 312 11.78 -8.58 -7.28
CA VAL A 312 12.89 -7.68 -7.63
C VAL A 312 14.21 -8.23 -7.03
N ASN A 313 15.31 -8.17 -7.78
CA ASN A 313 16.62 -8.61 -7.31
C ASN A 313 17.22 -7.60 -6.30
N VAL A 314 16.63 -7.54 -5.11
CA VAL A 314 17.01 -6.69 -3.98
C VAL A 314 16.91 -7.51 -2.69
N ARG A 315 17.82 -7.27 -1.75
CA ARG A 315 17.81 -7.89 -0.43
C ARG A 315 17.68 -6.83 0.65
N PHE A 316 16.85 -7.12 1.65
CA PHE A 316 16.75 -6.30 2.84
C PHE A 316 17.99 -6.52 3.73
N ASP A 317 18.70 -5.45 4.06
CA ASP A 317 19.86 -5.46 4.96
C ASP A 317 19.39 -5.34 6.43
N ASP A 318 19.79 -6.28 7.29
CA ASP A 318 19.37 -6.30 8.69
C ASP A 318 19.90 -5.11 9.53
N SER A 319 20.94 -4.40 9.05
CA SER A 319 21.35 -3.13 9.66
C SER A 319 20.26 -2.05 9.57
N TRP A 320 19.36 -2.13 8.58
CA TRP A 320 18.22 -1.22 8.44
C TRP A 320 17.10 -1.50 9.46
N LEU A 321 17.24 -2.49 10.35
CA LEU A 321 16.37 -2.72 11.50
C LEU A 321 16.80 -1.95 12.76
N SER A 322 17.96 -1.28 12.72
CA SER A 322 18.43 -0.45 13.83
C SER A 322 17.52 0.77 14.06
N PRO A 323 17.17 1.12 15.32
CA PRO A 323 16.45 2.36 15.62
C PRO A 323 17.20 3.59 15.08
N ARG A 324 16.48 4.49 14.42
CA ARG A 324 17.09 5.61 13.70
C ARG A 324 17.61 6.67 14.70
N ASN A 325 18.84 7.14 14.51
CA ASN A 325 19.33 8.31 15.26
C ASN A 325 18.67 9.58 14.70
N THR A 326 17.91 10.29 15.53
CA THR A 326 17.08 11.44 15.14
C THR A 326 17.62 12.78 15.64
N CYS A 327 18.77 12.82 16.34
CA CYS A 327 19.25 14.04 16.98
C CYS A 327 19.61 15.17 15.99
N SER A 328 19.93 14.83 14.75
CA SER A 328 20.26 15.77 13.67
C SER A 328 19.06 16.23 12.84
N ASP A 329 17.93 15.52 12.88
CA ASP A 329 16.81 15.65 11.92
C ASP A 329 16.32 17.09 11.75
N ALA A 330 16.02 17.77 12.85
CA ALA A 330 15.46 19.12 12.84
C ALA A 330 16.43 20.13 12.21
N ASN A 331 17.73 20.01 12.53
CA ASN A 331 18.77 20.88 12.01
C ASN A 331 19.01 20.60 10.52
N VAL A 332 19.14 19.34 10.13
CA VAL A 332 19.35 18.89 8.74
C VAL A 332 18.19 19.36 7.83
N LEU A 333 16.94 19.23 8.29
CA LEU A 333 15.78 19.66 7.52
C LEU A 333 15.61 21.19 7.46
N ALA A 334 16.01 21.92 8.52
CA ALA A 334 16.05 23.38 8.51
C ALA A 334 17.12 23.90 7.53
N ASP A 335 18.34 23.36 7.61
CA ASP A 335 19.45 23.64 6.69
C ASP A 335 19.07 23.39 5.23
N PHE A 336 18.39 22.28 4.96
CA PHE A 336 17.91 21.92 3.64
C PHE A 336 16.90 22.94 3.10
N LEU A 337 15.93 23.37 3.92
CA LEU A 337 14.96 24.41 3.56
C LEU A 337 15.64 25.77 3.32
N LEU A 338 16.62 26.14 4.15
CA LEU A 338 17.40 27.37 3.97
C LEU A 338 18.18 27.35 2.64
N LYS A 339 18.90 26.26 2.35
CA LYS A 339 19.65 26.07 1.09
C LYS A 339 18.74 26.19 -0.15
N LEU A 340 17.54 25.59 -0.10
CA LEU A 340 16.54 25.73 -1.16
C LEU A 340 16.02 27.17 -1.33
N SER A 341 15.90 27.94 -0.25
CA SER A 341 15.47 29.35 -0.31
C SER A 341 16.55 30.29 -0.87
N GLY A 342 17.83 29.98 -0.65
CA GLY A 342 18.96 30.74 -1.18
C GLY A 342 19.14 30.59 -2.69
N GLN A 343 18.87 29.39 -3.23
CA GLN A 343 18.97 29.08 -4.67
C GLN A 343 17.95 29.82 -5.57
N GLY A 344 17.04 30.63 -4.99
CA GLY A 344 16.06 31.43 -5.73
C GLY A 344 16.37 32.93 -5.80
N ARG A 345 17.63 33.35 -5.53
CA ARG A 345 18.05 34.77 -5.44
C ARG A 345 19.33 35.10 -6.23
N SER A 346 19.72 34.23 -7.17
CA SER A 346 20.94 34.32 -7.99
C SER A 346 20.62 34.06 -9.45
#